data_AF-A0A741T548-F1
#
_entry.id   AF-A0A741T548-F1
#
_cell.length_a   1.000
_cell.length_b   1.000
_cell.length_c   1.000
_cell.angle_alpha   90.00
_cell.angle_beta   90.00
_cell.angle_gamma   90.00
#
_symmetry.space_group_name_H-M   'P 1'
#
loop_
_entity.id
_entity.type
_entity.pdbx_description
1 polymer ?
#
loop_
_entity_poly.entity_id
_entity_poly.type
_entity_poly.pdbx_seq_one_letter_code
_entity_poly.pdbx_strand_id
1 'polypeptide(L)'
;KKTKAQDYDTTVTWNGGSRHRTLVSYLKWNEMQAQITRLRRKKSCQLSQYEKNALHVLSNPDLQEFAVGLVRFEARLHTRFFESFGLPRNLINFVKYQNSYPTGKFECVCDLWKKAFKDIFVALEGAEMNVYDDSKVYDSLCDAFSTVTKTGNISKSKPNRLFGFYRRLVNEGYDNVAMTMDRMTFWRHEKDLTSVGLSKAQLKNLTAEKNNVVPFIRAINVDFMNQYPAWYQEPMSRYA
;
A
#
# COMPACT_ATOMS: atom_id res chain seq x y z
N LYS A 1 20.67 -3.82 12.26
CA LYS A 1 21.40 -3.93 10.98
C LYS A 1 20.38 -4.15 9.86
N LYS A 2 20.34 -3.31 8.81
CA LYS A 2 19.47 -3.53 7.63
C LYS A 2 20.02 -4.74 6.84
N THR A 3 19.36 -5.89 6.92
CA THR A 3 19.82 -7.16 6.30
C THR A 3 19.37 -7.31 4.84
N LYS A 4 18.53 -6.41 4.33
CA LYS A 4 18.08 -6.39 2.93
C LYS A 4 18.53 -5.10 2.27
N ALA A 5 19.05 -5.19 1.04
CA ALA A 5 19.34 -4.03 0.21
C ALA A 5 18.01 -3.29 -0.04
N GLN A 6 17.83 -2.15 0.63
CA GLN A 6 16.80 -1.19 0.27
C GLN A 6 17.34 -0.35 -0.88
N ASP A 7 16.54 -0.16 -1.93
CA ASP A 7 16.95 0.63 -3.09
C ASP A 7 17.23 2.10 -2.69
N TYR A 8 16.41 2.66 -1.78
CA TYR A 8 16.55 4.00 -1.22
C TYR A 8 16.22 4.00 0.27
N ASP A 9 16.67 5.02 1.01
CA ASP A 9 16.42 5.13 2.46
C ASP A 9 14.94 5.25 2.81
N THR A 10 14.15 5.82 1.91
CA THR A 10 12.70 6.01 2.04
C THR A 10 11.88 4.79 1.59
N THR A 11 12.54 3.71 1.17
CA THR A 11 11.85 2.57 0.55
C THR A 11 11.16 1.69 1.59
N VAL A 12 9.84 1.56 1.47
CA VAL A 12 9.02 0.59 2.19
C VAL A 12 8.69 -0.56 1.23
N THR A 13 8.87 -1.79 1.68
CA THR A 13 8.56 -2.99 0.88
C THR A 13 7.59 -3.88 1.62
N TRP A 14 6.51 -4.27 0.94
CA TRP A 14 5.58 -5.30 1.40
C TRP A 14 5.81 -6.60 0.62
N ASN A 15 5.63 -7.73 1.30
CA ASN A 15 5.79 -9.08 0.74
C ASN A 15 7.20 -9.36 0.18
N GLY A 16 8.24 -8.73 0.72
CA GLY A 16 9.62 -8.87 0.25
C GLY A 16 10.13 -10.32 0.32
N GLY A 17 10.30 -10.95 -0.84
CA GLY A 17 10.69 -12.36 -0.99
C GLY A 17 9.57 -13.29 -1.46
N SER A 18 8.36 -12.76 -1.67
CA SER A 18 7.25 -13.52 -2.23
C SER A 18 7.51 -13.92 -3.69
N ARG A 19 7.11 -15.15 -4.05
CA ARG A 19 7.13 -15.63 -5.44
C ARG A 19 5.93 -15.15 -6.26
N HIS A 20 4.97 -14.48 -5.62
CA HIS A 20 3.74 -14.03 -6.23
C HIS A 20 3.81 -12.55 -6.59
N ARG A 21 3.98 -11.66 -5.60
CA ARG A 21 4.15 -10.22 -5.83
C ARG A 21 4.94 -9.57 -4.71
N THR A 22 5.73 -8.56 -5.07
CA THR A 22 6.38 -7.64 -4.13
C THR A 22 5.83 -6.25 -4.38
N LEU A 23 5.38 -5.57 -3.33
CA LEU A 23 4.86 -4.20 -3.45
C LEU A 23 5.87 -3.27 -2.81
N VAL A 24 6.14 -2.13 -3.42
CA VAL A 24 7.17 -1.20 -2.97
C VAL A 24 6.61 0.22 -3.03
N SER A 25 6.93 1.03 -2.02
CA SER A 25 6.73 2.47 -2.09
C SER A 25 8.01 3.23 -1.71
N TYR A 26 8.24 4.37 -2.35
CA TYR A 26 9.39 5.23 -2.08
C TYR A 26 9.14 6.64 -2.61
N LEU A 27 9.90 7.61 -2.10
CA LEU A 27 9.84 9.00 -2.57
C LEU A 27 10.55 9.15 -3.92
N LYS A 28 9.85 9.76 -4.89
CA LYS A 28 10.36 9.93 -6.25
C LYS A 28 11.57 10.87 -6.30
N TRP A 29 11.56 11.91 -5.49
CA TRP A 29 12.69 12.84 -5.40
C TRP A 29 13.98 12.14 -4.95
N ASN A 30 13.93 11.32 -3.90
CA ASN A 30 15.11 10.58 -3.41
C ASN A 30 15.65 9.60 -4.47
N GLU A 31 14.76 8.91 -5.19
CA GLU A 31 15.12 8.05 -6.32
C GLU A 31 15.90 8.82 -7.38
N MET A 32 15.35 9.96 -7.80
CA MET A 32 15.93 10.83 -8.82
C MET A 32 17.29 11.40 -8.37
N GLN A 33 17.42 11.90 -7.14
CA GLN A 33 18.70 12.41 -6.61
C GLN A 33 19.77 11.32 -6.53
N ALA A 34 19.40 10.11 -6.13
CA ALA A 34 20.31 8.97 -6.14
C ALA A 34 20.78 8.63 -7.56
N GLN A 35 19.89 8.70 -8.56
CA GLN A 35 20.25 8.50 -9.97
C GLN A 35 21.19 9.59 -10.49
N ILE A 36 20.90 10.86 -10.23
CA ILE A 36 21.77 12.00 -10.61
C ILE A 36 23.15 11.83 -9.97
N THR A 37 23.20 11.54 -8.67
CA THR A 37 24.44 11.32 -7.93
C THR A 37 25.25 10.17 -8.52
N ARG A 38 24.59 9.05 -8.85
CA ARG A 38 25.23 7.90 -9.50
C ARG A 38 25.81 8.24 -10.87
N LEU A 39 25.09 9.03 -11.67
CA LEU A 39 25.54 9.44 -13.01
C LEU A 39 26.70 10.45 -12.92
N ARG A 40 26.63 11.43 -12.02
CA ARG A 40 27.69 12.45 -11.82
C ARG A 40 29.01 11.87 -11.30
N ARG A 41 28.97 10.72 -10.61
CA ARG A 41 30.19 10.01 -10.18
C ARG A 41 30.98 9.41 -11.34
N LYS A 42 30.33 9.10 -12.46
CA LYS A 42 31.02 8.59 -13.65
C LYS A 42 31.72 9.74 -14.37
N LYS A 43 32.88 9.46 -14.97
CA LYS A 43 33.55 10.44 -15.84
C LYS A 43 32.70 10.65 -17.10
N SER A 44 32.63 11.90 -17.60
CA SER A 44 31.83 12.24 -18.79
C SER A 44 32.15 11.39 -20.03
N CYS A 45 33.43 11.02 -20.20
CA CYS A 45 33.89 10.15 -21.29
C CYS A 45 33.35 8.70 -21.19
N GLN A 46 32.92 8.26 -20.01
CA GLN A 46 32.40 6.92 -19.75
C GLN A 46 30.86 6.87 -19.79
N LEU A 47 30.19 8.02 -19.94
CA LEU A 47 28.75 8.08 -20.05
C LEU A 47 28.31 7.72 -21.46
N SER A 48 27.41 6.75 -21.57
CA SER A 48 26.68 6.49 -22.80
C SER A 48 25.83 7.69 -23.21
N GLN A 49 25.45 7.77 -24.49
CA GLN A 49 24.56 8.84 -24.97
C GLN A 49 23.23 8.87 -24.20
N TYR A 50 22.69 7.70 -23.88
CA TYR A 50 21.50 7.55 -23.04
C TYR A 50 21.70 8.17 -21.65
N GLU A 51 22.81 7.86 -20.98
CA GLU A 51 23.08 8.38 -19.64
C GLU A 51 23.32 9.89 -19.63
N LYS A 52 23.94 10.44 -20.68
CA LYS A 52 24.08 11.90 -20.86
C LYS A 52 22.71 12.56 -21.00
N ASN A 53 21.83 11.98 -21.82
CA ASN A 53 20.46 12.48 -21.98
C ASN A 53 19.66 12.36 -20.67
N ALA A 54 19.77 11.24 -19.97
CA ALA A 54 19.12 11.06 -18.68
C ALA A 54 19.61 12.09 -17.65
N LEU A 55 20.92 12.33 -17.58
CA LEU A 55 21.47 13.35 -16.69
C LEU A 55 20.98 14.76 -17.04
N HIS A 56 20.87 15.07 -18.33
CA HIS A 56 20.32 16.34 -18.81
C HIS A 56 18.87 16.53 -18.37
N VAL A 57 18.00 15.54 -18.64
CA VAL A 57 16.58 15.58 -18.26
C VAL A 57 16.39 15.65 -16.74
N LEU A 58 17.06 14.78 -15.99
CA LEU A 58 16.92 14.72 -14.52
C LEU A 58 17.51 15.95 -13.82
N SER A 59 18.44 16.68 -14.47
CA SER A 59 19.01 17.90 -13.90
C SER A 59 18.09 19.12 -14.05
N ASN A 60 16.98 19.04 -14.79
CA ASN A 60 16.02 20.13 -14.91
C ASN A 60 15.45 20.53 -13.52
N PRO A 61 15.59 21.79 -13.07
CA PRO A 61 15.08 22.23 -11.77
C PRO A 61 13.56 22.07 -11.63
N ASP A 62 12.78 22.35 -12.68
CA ASP A 62 11.32 22.25 -12.65
C ASP A 62 10.87 20.80 -12.43
N LEU A 63 11.59 19.84 -13.05
CA LEU A 63 11.37 18.42 -12.84
C LEU A 63 11.72 18.00 -11.42
N GLN A 64 12.79 18.59 -10.86
CA GLN A 64 13.21 18.26 -9.50
C GLN A 64 12.21 18.76 -8.47
N GLU A 65 11.69 19.96 -8.65
CA GLU A 65 10.63 20.53 -7.82
C GLU A 65 9.34 19.70 -7.92
N PHE A 66 8.93 19.34 -9.14
CA PHE A 66 7.78 18.46 -9.36
C PHE A 66 7.91 17.11 -8.64
N ALA A 67 9.12 16.56 -8.55
CA ALA A 67 9.37 15.29 -7.86
C ALA A 67 9.24 15.37 -6.33
N VAL A 68 9.31 16.56 -5.73
CA VAL A 68 9.20 16.76 -4.29
C VAL A 68 7.79 16.40 -3.82
N GLY A 69 7.69 15.59 -2.76
CA GLY A 69 6.40 15.15 -2.21
C GLY A 69 5.71 14.02 -3.00
N LEU A 70 6.22 13.63 -4.18
CA LEU A 70 5.67 12.51 -4.93
C LEU A 70 6.10 11.17 -4.33
N VAL A 71 5.11 10.29 -4.16
CA VAL A 71 5.29 8.90 -3.72
C VAL A 71 5.04 7.97 -4.89
N ARG A 72 6.00 7.09 -5.17
CA ARG A 72 5.85 6.05 -6.18
C ARG A 72 5.34 4.77 -5.54
N PHE A 73 4.28 4.19 -6.10
CA PHE A 73 3.76 2.88 -5.73
C PHE A 73 4.02 1.86 -6.84
N GLU A 74 4.91 0.91 -6.59
CA GLU A 74 5.38 -0.06 -7.58
C GLU A 74 4.89 -1.48 -7.23
N ALA A 75 4.21 -2.12 -8.18
CA ALA A 75 3.85 -3.53 -8.10
C ALA A 75 4.84 -4.37 -8.93
N ARG A 76 5.65 -5.18 -8.26
CA ARG A 76 6.51 -6.18 -8.91
C ARG A 76 5.77 -7.51 -8.96
N LEU A 77 5.24 -7.87 -10.12
CA LEU A 77 4.51 -9.11 -10.34
C LEU A 77 5.47 -10.22 -10.77
N HIS A 78 5.41 -11.37 -10.10
CA HIS A 78 6.30 -12.50 -10.34
C HIS A 78 5.58 -13.65 -11.03
N THR A 79 6.33 -14.65 -11.49
CA THR A 79 5.85 -15.80 -12.27
C THR A 79 4.61 -16.47 -11.69
N ARG A 80 4.54 -16.68 -10.36
CA ARG A 80 3.37 -17.33 -9.74
C ARG A 80 2.10 -16.52 -9.84
N PHE A 81 2.19 -15.18 -9.87
CA PHE A 81 1.04 -14.31 -10.08
C PHE A 81 0.48 -14.52 -11.48
N PHE A 82 1.36 -14.55 -12.50
CA PHE A 82 0.94 -14.80 -13.87
C PHE A 82 0.26 -16.18 -14.01
N GLU A 83 0.85 -17.22 -13.43
CA GLU A 83 0.27 -18.58 -13.44
C GLU A 83 -1.11 -18.63 -12.77
N SER A 84 -1.26 -18.05 -11.59
CA SER A 84 -2.53 -18.07 -10.85
C SER A 84 -3.67 -17.32 -11.55
N PHE A 85 -3.32 -16.32 -12.38
CA PHE A 85 -4.29 -15.51 -13.11
C PHE A 85 -4.39 -15.88 -14.59
N GLY A 86 -3.74 -16.97 -15.02
CA GLY A 86 -3.78 -17.44 -16.41
C GLY A 86 -3.14 -16.48 -17.41
N LEU A 87 -2.19 -15.64 -16.96
CA LEU A 87 -1.56 -14.62 -17.79
C LEU A 87 -0.33 -15.19 -18.54
N PRO A 88 -0.06 -14.72 -19.77
CA PRO A 88 1.13 -15.14 -20.51
C PRO A 88 2.42 -14.71 -19.79
N ARG A 89 3.37 -15.65 -19.67
CA ARG A 89 4.69 -15.37 -19.07
C ARG A 89 5.70 -14.79 -20.08
N ASN A 90 5.51 -15.09 -21.36
CA ASN A 90 6.37 -14.56 -22.42
C ASN A 90 5.93 -13.14 -22.77
N LEU A 91 6.89 -12.21 -22.83
CA LEU A 91 6.63 -10.79 -23.11
C LEU A 91 5.86 -10.56 -24.41
N ILE A 92 6.21 -11.26 -25.50
CA ILE A 92 5.54 -11.11 -26.80
C ILE A 92 4.08 -11.57 -26.69
N ASN A 93 3.85 -12.69 -26.02
CA ASN A 93 2.48 -13.18 -25.81
C ASN A 93 1.69 -12.26 -24.87
N PHE A 94 2.35 -11.66 -23.88
CA PHE A 94 1.73 -10.68 -23.01
C PHE A 94 1.35 -9.39 -23.76
N VAL A 95 2.21 -8.91 -24.67
CA VAL A 95 1.88 -7.78 -25.55
C VAL A 95 0.68 -8.10 -26.44
N LYS A 96 0.60 -9.32 -26.99
CA LYS A 96 -0.58 -9.77 -27.75
C LYS A 96 -1.83 -9.79 -26.87
N TYR A 97 -1.72 -10.33 -25.66
CA TYR A 97 -2.81 -10.35 -24.68
C TYR A 97 -3.30 -8.94 -24.34
N GLN A 98 -2.37 -8.00 -24.10
CA GLN A 98 -2.65 -6.60 -23.83
C GLN A 98 -3.37 -5.92 -25.02
N ASN A 99 -2.97 -6.25 -26.26
CA ASN A 99 -3.66 -5.74 -27.45
C ASN A 99 -5.10 -6.27 -27.59
N SER A 100 -5.37 -7.48 -27.11
CA SER A 100 -6.71 -8.10 -27.09
C SER A 100 -7.51 -7.80 -25.81
N TYR A 101 -6.99 -6.97 -24.90
CA TYR A 101 -7.64 -6.72 -23.62
C TYR A 101 -8.91 -5.88 -23.81
N PRO A 102 -10.08 -6.29 -23.27
CA PRO A 102 -11.37 -5.68 -23.61
C PRO A 102 -11.45 -4.17 -23.36
N THR A 103 -10.77 -3.69 -22.33
CA THR A 103 -10.84 -2.29 -21.88
C THR A 103 -9.77 -1.40 -22.53
N GLY A 104 -8.84 -1.98 -23.30
CA GLY A 104 -7.69 -1.27 -23.88
C GLY A 104 -6.34 -1.66 -23.28
N LYS A 105 -5.27 -1.22 -23.95
CA LYS A 105 -3.90 -1.64 -23.64
C LYS A 105 -3.40 -1.03 -22.32
N PHE A 106 -3.72 0.22 -22.05
CA PHE A 106 -3.24 0.94 -20.88
C PHE A 106 -3.95 0.43 -19.61
N GLU A 107 -5.24 0.17 -19.75
CA GLU A 107 -6.15 -0.33 -18.74
C GLU A 107 -5.72 -1.70 -18.22
N CYS A 108 -5.20 -2.57 -19.09
CA CYS A 108 -4.65 -3.86 -18.69
C CYS A 108 -3.57 -3.73 -17.60
N VAL A 109 -2.66 -2.76 -17.73
CA VAL A 109 -1.58 -2.55 -16.76
C VAL A 109 -2.11 -1.91 -15.48
N CYS A 110 -3.01 -0.93 -15.62
CA CYS A 110 -3.69 -0.28 -14.49
C CYS A 110 -4.46 -1.30 -13.65
N ASP A 111 -5.20 -2.21 -14.29
CA ASP A 111 -6.01 -3.22 -13.60
C ASP A 111 -5.16 -4.27 -12.90
N LEU A 112 -4.04 -4.68 -13.51
CA LEU A 112 -3.05 -5.54 -12.85
C LEU A 112 -2.45 -4.88 -11.61
N TRP A 113 -2.12 -3.59 -11.71
CA TRP A 113 -1.60 -2.83 -10.58
C TRP A 113 -2.66 -2.70 -9.47
N LYS A 114 -3.92 -2.36 -9.80
CA LYS A 114 -5.02 -2.25 -8.83
C LYS A 114 -5.24 -3.58 -8.12
N LYS A 115 -5.20 -4.69 -8.88
CA LYS A 115 -5.32 -6.04 -8.35
C LYS A 115 -4.15 -6.43 -7.44
N ALA A 116 -2.95 -5.94 -7.72
CA ALA A 116 -1.78 -6.17 -6.88
C ALA A 116 -1.89 -5.45 -5.53
N PHE A 117 -2.36 -4.21 -5.54
CA PHE A 117 -2.50 -3.35 -4.36
C PHE A 117 -3.83 -3.47 -3.62
N LYS A 118 -4.81 -4.21 -4.16
CA LYS A 118 -6.16 -4.37 -3.58
C LYS A 118 -6.13 -4.61 -2.07
N ASP A 119 -5.31 -5.54 -1.59
CA ASP A 119 -5.30 -5.89 -0.17
C ASP A 119 -4.71 -4.78 0.71
N ILE A 120 -3.79 -3.96 0.16
CA ILE A 120 -3.26 -2.78 0.85
C ILE A 120 -4.35 -1.71 0.90
N PHE A 121 -5.04 -1.42 -0.20
CA PHE A 121 -6.07 -0.38 -0.22
C PHE A 121 -7.29 -0.77 0.61
N VAL A 122 -7.76 -2.01 0.56
CA VAL A 122 -8.83 -2.49 1.45
C VAL A 122 -8.43 -2.35 2.92
N ALA A 123 -7.16 -2.61 3.26
CA ALA A 123 -6.65 -2.40 4.62
C ALA A 123 -6.55 -0.92 5.02
N LEU A 124 -6.55 0.00 4.06
CA LEU A 124 -6.52 1.46 4.28
C LEU A 124 -7.94 2.09 4.24
N GLU A 125 -8.86 1.57 3.44
CA GLU A 125 -10.22 2.09 3.24
C GLU A 125 -11.11 1.99 4.49
N GLY A 126 -10.94 0.95 5.31
CA GLY A 126 -11.78 0.70 6.49
C GLY A 126 -11.47 1.58 7.71
N ALA A 127 -11.15 2.85 7.51
CA ALA A 127 -10.55 3.69 8.53
C ALA A 127 -11.22 5.06 8.68
N GLU A 128 -12.50 5.14 8.31
CA GLU A 128 -13.35 6.30 8.60
C GLU A 128 -13.68 6.42 10.10
N MET A 129 -13.60 5.31 10.86
CA MET A 129 -13.82 5.36 12.30
C MET A 129 -12.62 6.02 12.98
N ASN A 130 -12.83 7.18 13.60
CA ASN A 130 -11.88 7.78 14.53
C ASN A 130 -11.66 6.81 15.69
N VAL A 131 -10.56 6.07 15.62
CA VAL A 131 -10.13 5.02 16.56
C VAL A 131 -10.03 5.52 18.01
N TYR A 132 -9.95 6.84 18.20
CA TYR A 132 -9.73 7.45 19.51
C TYR A 132 -11.02 7.75 20.30
N ASP A 133 -12.19 7.38 19.77
CA ASP A 133 -13.46 7.49 20.49
C ASP A 133 -13.93 6.09 20.93
N ASP A 134 -13.47 5.68 22.12
CA ASP A 134 -13.81 4.38 22.74
C ASP A 134 -15.32 4.15 22.82
N SER A 135 -16.12 5.22 22.97
CA SER A 135 -17.58 5.14 23.00
C SER A 135 -18.14 4.73 21.64
N LYS A 136 -17.65 5.33 20.54
CA LYS A 136 -18.07 4.95 19.18
C LYS A 136 -17.69 3.53 18.82
N VAL A 137 -16.52 3.07 19.25
CA VAL A 137 -16.09 1.68 19.07
C VAL A 137 -17.03 0.74 19.81
N TYR A 138 -17.38 1.06 21.07
CA TYR A 138 -18.30 0.26 21.85
C TYR A 138 -19.71 0.20 21.25
N ASP A 139 -20.24 1.36 20.83
CA ASP A 139 -21.57 1.45 20.23
C ASP A 139 -21.64 0.64 18.91
N SER A 140 -20.63 0.77 18.05
CA SER A 140 -20.53 -0.02 16.80
C SER A 140 -20.48 -1.53 17.07
N LEU A 141 -19.81 -1.96 18.16
CA LEU A 141 -19.80 -3.36 18.58
C LEU A 141 -21.15 -3.82 19.13
N CYS A 142 -21.84 -2.97 19.87
CA CYS A 142 -23.19 -3.24 20.35
C CYS A 142 -24.17 -3.39 19.19
N ASP A 143 -24.11 -2.51 18.20
CA ASP A 143 -25.00 -2.55 17.03
C ASP A 143 -24.78 -3.81 16.19
N ALA A 144 -23.52 -4.24 16.01
CA ALA A 144 -23.20 -5.40 15.19
C ALA A 144 -23.38 -6.76 15.88
N PHE A 145 -23.18 -6.84 17.20
CA PHE A 145 -23.03 -8.12 17.91
C PHE A 145 -23.94 -8.32 19.12
N SER A 146 -24.83 -7.38 19.43
CA SER A 146 -25.87 -7.62 20.42
C SER A 146 -26.84 -8.69 19.93
N THR A 147 -27.31 -9.55 20.85
CA THR A 147 -28.26 -10.62 20.52
C THR A 147 -29.41 -10.63 21.51
N VAL A 148 -30.60 -11.00 21.06
CA VAL A 148 -31.76 -11.14 21.96
C VAL A 148 -31.74 -12.55 22.57
N THR A 149 -31.79 -12.62 23.90
CA THR A 149 -31.86 -13.89 24.62
C THR A 149 -33.23 -14.54 24.46
N LYS A 150 -33.34 -15.83 24.78
CA LYS A 150 -34.62 -16.55 24.78
C LYS A 150 -35.69 -15.92 25.69
N THR A 151 -35.27 -15.09 26.65
CA THR A 151 -36.12 -14.35 27.59
C THR A 151 -36.47 -12.93 27.11
N GLY A 152 -36.07 -12.54 25.90
CA GLY A 152 -36.35 -11.21 25.33
C GLY A 152 -35.37 -10.11 25.72
N ASN A 153 -34.34 -10.40 26.52
CA ASN A 153 -33.36 -9.40 26.95
C ASN A 153 -32.23 -9.25 25.91
N ILE A 154 -31.70 -8.03 25.77
CA ILE A 154 -30.55 -7.77 24.90
C ILE A 154 -29.26 -8.19 25.63
N SER A 155 -28.58 -9.20 25.08
CA SER A 155 -27.27 -9.65 25.51
C SER A 155 -26.16 -8.82 24.88
N LYS A 156 -25.34 -8.18 25.73
CA LYS A 156 -24.12 -7.45 25.34
C LYS A 156 -22.84 -8.24 25.60
N SER A 157 -22.94 -9.56 25.85
CA SER A 157 -21.80 -10.40 26.23
C SER A 157 -20.70 -10.49 25.16
N LYS A 158 -21.08 -10.61 23.88
CA LYS A 158 -20.09 -10.60 22.77
C LYS A 158 -19.48 -9.19 22.57
N PRO A 159 -20.27 -8.09 22.49
CA PRO A 159 -19.74 -6.73 22.45
C PRO A 159 -18.74 -6.45 23.58
N ASN A 160 -19.08 -6.76 24.83
CA ASN A 160 -18.21 -6.53 25.99
C ASN A 160 -16.88 -7.30 25.89
N ARG A 161 -16.91 -8.55 25.40
CA ARG A 161 -15.68 -9.34 25.20
C ARG A 161 -14.80 -8.73 24.12
N LEU A 162 -15.38 -8.32 22.99
CA LEU A 162 -14.64 -7.69 21.89
C LEU A 162 -14.09 -6.33 22.31
N PHE A 163 -14.84 -5.56 23.09
CA PHE A 163 -14.38 -4.28 23.63
C PHE A 163 -13.23 -4.47 24.63
N GLY A 164 -13.27 -5.51 25.47
CA GLY A 164 -12.14 -5.90 26.32
C GLY A 164 -10.89 -6.27 25.52
N PHE A 165 -11.05 -6.98 24.40
CA PHE A 165 -9.94 -7.27 23.47
C PHE A 165 -9.37 -5.99 22.84
N TYR A 166 -10.24 -5.09 22.35
CA TYR A 166 -9.83 -3.77 21.85
C TYR A 166 -9.03 -2.97 22.90
N ARG A 167 -9.51 -2.89 24.15
CA ARG A 167 -8.78 -2.21 25.23
C ARG A 167 -7.44 -2.86 25.56
N ARG A 168 -7.31 -4.19 25.46
CA ARG A 168 -6.01 -4.88 25.56
C ARG A 168 -5.07 -4.45 24.44
N LEU A 169 -5.55 -4.33 23.19
CA LEU A 169 -4.72 -3.83 22.09
C LEU A 169 -4.22 -2.40 22.33
N VAL A 170 -5.07 -1.52 22.88
CA VAL A 170 -4.70 -0.14 23.24
C VAL A 170 -3.62 -0.10 24.33
N ASN A 171 -3.78 -0.93 25.37
CA ASN A 171 -2.90 -0.91 26.55
C ASN A 171 -1.60 -1.69 26.36
N GLU A 172 -1.67 -2.89 25.81
CA GLU A 172 -0.54 -3.83 25.71
C GLU A 172 0.14 -3.78 24.33
N GLY A 173 -0.57 -3.33 23.30
CA GLY A 173 -0.10 -3.31 21.91
C GLY A 173 -0.37 -4.62 21.15
N TYR A 174 -0.54 -4.49 19.83
CA TYR A 174 -0.99 -5.60 18.97
C TYR A 174 -0.09 -6.83 19.03
N ASP A 175 1.22 -6.66 18.93
CA ASP A 175 2.17 -7.78 18.92
C ASP A 175 2.21 -8.52 20.27
N ASN A 176 2.15 -7.79 21.38
CA ASN A 176 2.13 -8.39 22.72
C ASN A 176 0.84 -9.19 22.97
N VAL A 177 -0.31 -8.65 22.56
CA VAL A 177 -1.59 -9.38 22.67
C VAL A 177 -1.59 -10.60 21.76
N ALA A 178 -1.04 -10.50 20.55
CA ALA A 178 -0.92 -11.63 19.61
C ALA A 178 -0.03 -12.77 20.15
N MET A 179 0.97 -12.45 20.98
CA MET A 179 1.86 -13.45 21.59
C MET A 179 1.30 -14.05 22.88
N THR A 180 0.48 -13.32 23.63
CA THR A 180 -0.04 -13.75 24.96
C THR A 180 -1.42 -14.40 24.90
N MET A 181 -2.12 -14.27 23.78
CA MET A 181 -3.47 -14.78 23.60
C MET A 181 -3.48 -16.04 22.72
N ASP A 182 -4.48 -16.90 22.90
CA ASP A 182 -4.72 -18.01 21.98
C ASP A 182 -4.85 -17.51 20.53
N ARG A 183 -4.09 -18.14 19.63
CA ARG A 183 -3.95 -17.73 18.23
C ARG A 183 -5.29 -17.72 17.50
N MET A 184 -6.11 -18.76 17.69
CA MET A 184 -7.40 -18.87 17.00
C MET A 184 -8.38 -17.79 17.47
N THR A 185 -8.38 -17.54 18.77
CA THR A 185 -9.22 -16.51 19.39
C THR A 185 -8.80 -15.11 18.96
N PHE A 186 -7.48 -14.85 18.87
CA PHE A 186 -6.94 -13.58 18.39
C PHE A 186 -7.42 -13.25 16.97
N TRP A 187 -7.21 -14.15 16.01
CA TRP A 187 -7.63 -13.92 14.61
C TRP A 187 -9.14 -13.76 14.46
N ARG A 188 -9.93 -14.49 15.27
CA ARG A 188 -11.39 -14.34 15.28
C ARG A 188 -11.82 -12.97 15.79
N HIS A 189 -11.25 -12.51 16.90
CA HIS A 189 -11.58 -11.19 17.46
C HIS A 189 -11.08 -10.04 16.59
N GLU A 190 -9.91 -10.17 15.96
CA GLU A 190 -9.44 -9.23 14.95
C GLU A 190 -10.42 -9.13 13.78
N LYS A 191 -10.92 -10.27 13.28
CA LYS A 191 -11.91 -10.30 12.20
C LYS A 191 -13.23 -9.65 12.63
N ASP A 192 -13.71 -9.92 13.84
CA ASP A 192 -14.91 -9.29 14.39
C ASP A 192 -14.73 -7.76 14.51
N LEU A 193 -13.60 -7.27 15.03
CA LEU A 193 -13.28 -5.82 15.07
C LEU A 193 -13.19 -5.21 13.67
N THR A 194 -12.64 -5.94 12.71
CA THR A 194 -12.55 -5.45 11.32
C THR A 194 -13.93 -5.31 10.67
N SER A 195 -14.87 -6.20 11.03
CA SER A 195 -16.22 -6.15 10.46
C SER A 195 -17.07 -4.98 10.91
N VAL A 196 -16.73 -4.34 12.04
CA VAL A 196 -17.41 -3.13 12.53
C VAL A 196 -16.80 -1.83 11.99
N GLY A 197 -15.79 -1.90 11.12
CA GLY A 197 -15.21 -0.73 10.46
C GLY A 197 -13.90 -0.24 11.06
N LEU A 198 -13.20 -1.04 11.86
CA LEU A 198 -11.82 -0.77 12.26
C LEU A 198 -10.84 -1.44 11.29
N SER A 199 -9.90 -0.69 10.73
CA SER A 199 -8.92 -1.28 9.83
C SER A 199 -7.85 -2.07 10.58
N LYS A 200 -7.31 -3.12 9.96
CA LYS A 200 -6.19 -3.89 10.55
C LYS A 200 -4.97 -3.00 10.83
N ALA A 201 -4.73 -1.98 10.00
CA ALA A 201 -3.66 -1.03 10.22
C ALA A 201 -3.91 -0.17 11.47
N GLN A 202 -5.16 0.26 11.68
CA GLN A 202 -5.56 0.96 12.90
C GLN A 202 -5.32 0.09 14.14
N LEU A 203 -5.78 -1.17 14.12
CA LEU A 203 -5.60 -2.11 15.24
C LEU A 203 -4.13 -2.33 15.61
N LYS A 204 -3.23 -2.31 14.63
CA LYS A 204 -1.77 -2.44 14.85
C LYS A 204 -1.14 -1.20 15.46
N ASN A 205 -1.70 -0.03 15.20
CA ASN A 205 -1.18 1.26 15.63
C ASN A 205 -1.90 1.83 16.87
N LEU A 206 -2.66 0.99 17.60
CA LEU A 206 -3.45 1.40 18.77
C LEU A 206 -2.63 1.79 20.02
N THR A 207 -1.33 1.55 20.04
CA THR A 207 -0.49 1.76 21.23
C THR A 207 -0.52 3.22 21.70
N ALA A 208 -0.69 3.37 23.03
CA ALA A 208 -1.07 4.56 23.79
C ALA A 208 -0.22 5.84 23.69
N GLU A 209 0.62 6.01 22.67
CA GLU A 209 1.14 7.34 22.34
C GLU A 209 0.00 8.17 21.74
N LYS A 210 -0.70 8.90 22.61
CA LYS A 210 -1.74 9.91 22.29
C LYS A 210 -1.21 11.11 21.50
N ASN A 211 -0.13 10.95 20.73
CA ASN A 211 0.39 11.99 19.87
C ASN A 211 -0.38 11.95 18.56
N ASN A 212 -1.45 12.75 18.47
CA ASN A 212 -2.10 13.25 17.26
C ASN A 212 -1.62 12.57 15.96
N VAL A 213 -1.93 11.28 15.80
CA VAL A 213 -1.77 10.63 14.51
C VAL A 213 -2.94 11.15 13.72
N VAL A 214 -2.69 12.25 12.99
CA VAL A 214 -3.58 12.77 11.96
C VAL A 214 -4.10 11.56 11.19
N PRO A 215 -5.43 11.41 11.00
CA PRO A 215 -5.98 10.32 10.21
C PRO A 215 -5.36 10.43 8.82
N PHE A 216 -4.29 9.68 8.56
CA PHE A 216 -3.44 9.82 7.38
C PHE A 216 -4.09 9.23 6.13
N ILE A 217 -5.41 9.02 6.21
CA ILE A 217 -6.24 8.33 5.23
C ILE A 217 -7.02 9.40 4.48
N ARG A 218 -6.35 10.52 4.21
CA ARG A 218 -6.64 11.27 3.00
C ARG A 218 -6.26 10.34 1.87
N ALA A 219 -7.29 9.73 1.29
CA ALA A 219 -7.27 8.75 0.23
C ALA A 219 -6.08 8.95 -0.71
N ILE A 220 -5.23 7.93 -0.82
CA ILE A 220 -4.29 7.81 -1.92
C ILE A 220 -5.16 7.66 -3.18
N ASN A 221 -5.55 8.77 -3.79
CA ASN A 221 -6.25 8.78 -5.05
C ASN A 221 -5.19 8.61 -6.15
N VAL A 222 -5.05 7.38 -6.64
CA VAL A 222 -4.11 7.10 -7.74
C VAL A 222 -4.81 7.43 -9.06
N ASP A 223 -4.56 8.64 -9.54
CA ASP A 223 -4.93 9.04 -10.88
C ASP A 223 -3.89 8.51 -11.89
N PHE A 224 -4.35 7.65 -12.80
CA PHE A 224 -3.51 7.11 -13.88
C PHE A 224 -3.44 8.03 -15.09
N MET A 225 -4.35 8.99 -15.22
CA MET A 225 -4.43 9.89 -16.37
C MET A 225 -3.50 11.10 -16.20
N ASN A 226 -3.24 11.53 -14.96
CA ASN A 226 -2.41 12.70 -14.65
C ASN A 226 -1.12 12.32 -13.91
N GLN A 227 -0.25 11.52 -14.55
CA GLN A 227 1.00 11.05 -13.94
C GLN A 227 2.25 11.88 -14.27
N TYR A 228 2.11 12.89 -15.11
CA TYR A 228 3.22 13.70 -15.62
C TYR A 228 2.95 15.19 -15.37
N PRO A 229 4.00 16.03 -15.30
CA PRO A 229 3.82 17.48 -15.28
C PRO A 229 3.02 17.94 -16.49
N ALA A 230 2.23 19.02 -16.34
CA ALA A 230 1.41 19.56 -17.42
C ALA A 230 2.21 19.98 -18.67
N TRP A 231 3.50 20.30 -18.49
CA TRP A 231 4.43 20.69 -19.55
C TRP A 231 5.16 19.49 -20.19
N TYR A 232 4.89 18.26 -19.76
CA TYR A 232 5.50 17.06 -20.35
C TYR A 232 4.95 16.82 -21.76
N GLN A 233 5.87 16.63 -22.70
CA GLN A 233 5.56 16.23 -24.07
C GLN A 233 6.10 14.82 -24.33
N GLU A 234 5.23 13.90 -24.76
CA GLU A 234 5.64 12.52 -25.04
C GLU A 234 6.60 12.49 -26.24
N PRO A 235 7.76 11.81 -26.11
CA PRO A 235 8.71 11.71 -27.21
C PRO A 235 8.15 10.84 -28.33
N MET A 236 8.19 11.33 -29.57
CA MET A 236 7.84 10.53 -30.73
C MET A 236 8.90 9.45 -30.97
N SER A 237 8.45 8.19 -31.05
CA SER A 237 9.34 7.09 -31.41
C SER A 237 9.87 7.29 -32.82
N ARG A 238 11.17 7.06 -33.01
CA ARG A 238 11.79 7.02 -34.35
C ARG A 238 11.37 5.79 -35.17
N TYR A 239 10.70 4.84 -34.53
CA TYR A 239 10.30 3.54 -35.09
C TYR A 239 8.78 3.35 -35.05
N ALA A 240 8.01 4.43 -34.87
CA ALA A 240 6.55 4.39 -34.93
C ALA A 240 6.05 4.14 -36.36
#